data_AF-A0A084EGH1-F1
#
_entry.id   AF-A0A084EGH1-F1
#
_cell.length_a   1.000
_cell.length_b   1.000
_cell.length_c   1.000
_cell.angle_alpha   90.00
_cell.angle_beta   90.00
_cell.angle_gamma   90.00
#
_symmetry.space_group_name_H-M   'P 1'
#
loop_
_entity.id
_entity.type
_entity.pdbx_description
1 polymer ?
#
loop_
_entity_poly.entity_id
_entity_poly.type
_entity_poly.pdbx_seq_one_letter_code
_entity_poly.pdbx_strand_id
1 'polypeptide(L)'
;MLRFKKTLSLILLSIFSTLSLTTISCSNNKSQNINRFSIKKDEKKDSWDRFVQREYVNQILDVIFDSDKEKIKEYKENQFNINEKELLNNLDKYLTYANNINSGYGSDGDSFNDDGPYPVRNFATNLNSIFSQNWLWTLFNLDKFNFVLHNIFNGFKANATRLGEEAEKNAVDFGLFRKIYSNNISQFVLEKRKSSYGELVYYNFYLLTEDWHILEINLEKTPKKPTVVKFLAYINTYPKLTKNKLDRDVFILDEYVNAVISVSRDRTSPAMNKFNAKFGGSPLRYVMFEVNSKYLNK
;
A
#
# COMPACT_ATOMS: atom_id res chain seq x y z
N MET A 1 -64.00 -24.43 24.29
CA MET A 1 -63.65 -23.09 24.81
C MET A 1 -63.22 -22.21 23.64
N LEU A 2 -63.88 -21.04 23.50
CA LEU A 2 -63.60 -19.82 22.68
C LEU A 2 -62.77 -19.94 21.37
N ARG A 3 -63.35 -19.77 20.17
CA ARG A 3 -63.60 -18.52 19.38
C ARG A 3 -62.32 -17.66 19.21
N PHE A 4 -61.84 -17.36 17.99
CA PHE A 4 -62.33 -16.26 17.13
C PHE A 4 -62.02 -16.44 15.63
N LYS A 5 -62.85 -15.78 14.81
CA LYS A 5 -62.94 -15.79 13.34
C LYS A 5 -62.16 -14.64 12.69
N LYS A 6 -61.71 -14.88 11.45
CA LYS A 6 -61.81 -14.04 10.23
C LYS A 6 -61.12 -12.64 10.13
N THR A 7 -60.24 -12.56 9.13
CA THR A 7 -60.13 -11.56 8.02
C THR A 7 -60.00 -10.06 8.29
N LEU A 8 -58.92 -9.45 7.78
CA LEU A 8 -58.88 -8.11 7.17
C LEU A 8 -57.60 -8.03 6.31
N SER A 9 -57.62 -8.31 5.00
CA SER A 9 -57.99 -7.43 3.87
C SER A 9 -57.13 -6.18 3.73
N LEU A 10 -56.27 -6.22 2.71
CA LEU A 10 -55.89 -5.16 1.77
C LEU A 10 -56.01 -3.69 2.23
N ILE A 11 -54.87 -3.00 2.23
CA ILE A 11 -54.79 -1.62 1.74
C ILE A 11 -53.64 -1.54 0.73
N LEU A 12 -54.02 -1.49 -0.54
CA LEU A 12 -53.27 -0.81 -1.60
C LEU A 12 -53.26 0.68 -1.28
N LEU A 13 -52.10 1.33 -1.36
CA LEU A 13 -52.03 2.69 -1.88
C LEU A 13 -50.67 2.96 -2.52
N SER A 14 -50.66 2.70 -3.82
CA SER A 14 -49.77 3.28 -4.82
C SER A 14 -49.78 4.80 -4.72
N ILE A 15 -48.62 5.40 -4.47
CA ILE A 15 -48.36 6.80 -4.81
C ILE A 15 -47.25 6.80 -5.85
N PHE A 16 -47.68 6.97 -7.09
CA PHE A 16 -46.86 7.46 -8.20
C PHE A 16 -46.29 8.83 -7.83
N SER A 17 -44.98 8.97 -7.85
CA SER A 17 -44.34 10.26 -8.12
C SER A 17 -43.86 10.24 -9.56
N THR A 18 -44.64 10.88 -10.40
CA THR A 18 -44.36 11.23 -11.78
C THR A 18 -43.04 12.02 -11.87
N LEU A 19 -41.99 11.40 -12.42
CA LEU A 19 -40.85 12.16 -12.95
C LEU A 19 -41.28 12.82 -14.25
N SER A 20 -41.44 14.13 -14.19
CA SER A 20 -41.64 15.01 -15.33
C SER A 20 -40.43 14.93 -16.26
N LEU A 21 -40.61 14.27 -17.41
CA LEU A 21 -39.70 14.40 -18.54
C LEU A 21 -39.89 15.80 -19.15
N THR A 22 -39.08 16.77 -18.70
CA THR A 22 -38.96 18.03 -19.43
C THR A 22 -38.16 17.77 -20.70
N THR A 23 -38.87 17.70 -21.82
CA THR A 23 -38.32 17.76 -23.17
C THR A 23 -37.58 19.07 -23.36
N ILE A 24 -36.26 19.00 -23.59
CA ILE A 24 -35.46 20.16 -24.00
C ILE A 24 -35.81 20.46 -25.45
N SER A 25 -36.57 21.52 -25.66
CA SER A 25 -36.84 22.12 -26.96
C SER A 25 -35.55 22.73 -27.51
N CYS A 26 -35.11 22.25 -28.69
CA CYS A 26 -34.09 22.91 -29.49
C CYS A 26 -34.58 24.29 -29.93
N SER A 27 -34.19 25.35 -29.20
CA SER A 27 -34.28 26.70 -29.73
C SER A 27 -33.03 27.00 -30.55
N ASN A 28 -33.20 27.18 -31.86
CA ASN A 28 -32.23 27.84 -32.71
C ASN A 28 -32.00 29.26 -32.18
N ASN A 29 -30.83 29.51 -31.58
CA ASN A 29 -30.36 30.87 -31.36
C ASN A 29 -28.87 30.97 -31.66
N LYS A 30 -28.62 31.77 -32.71
CA LYS A 30 -27.40 32.50 -33.10
C LYS A 30 -26.13 32.18 -32.32
N SER A 31 -25.16 31.68 -33.08
CA SER A 31 -23.71 31.80 -32.91
C SER A 31 -23.32 32.96 -31.97
N GLN A 32 -23.22 32.66 -30.69
CA GLN A 32 -22.34 33.39 -29.78
C GLN A 32 -21.04 32.61 -29.76
N ASN A 33 -19.97 33.32 -30.09
CA ASN A 33 -18.61 32.83 -30.04
C ASN A 33 -18.26 32.54 -28.57
N ILE A 34 -18.65 31.35 -28.10
CA ILE A 34 -18.17 30.81 -26.84
C ILE A 34 -16.69 30.56 -27.09
N ASN A 35 -15.85 31.48 -26.66
CA ASN A 35 -14.47 31.18 -26.31
C ASN A 35 -14.57 29.97 -25.38
N ARG A 36 -14.36 28.77 -25.93
CA ARG A 36 -14.21 27.55 -25.14
C ARG A 36 -13.03 27.84 -24.24
N PHE A 37 -13.32 28.24 -23.00
CA PHE A 37 -12.40 28.10 -21.90
C PHE A 37 -12.11 26.61 -21.80
N SER A 38 -11.11 26.18 -22.55
CA SER A 38 -10.46 24.90 -22.39
C SER A 38 -9.72 25.00 -21.06
N ILE A 39 -10.44 24.73 -19.97
CA ILE A 39 -9.79 24.40 -18.71
C ILE A 39 -9.07 23.09 -19.01
N LYS A 40 -7.76 23.18 -19.31
CA LYS A 40 -6.91 22.00 -19.36
C LYS A 40 -6.96 21.40 -17.97
N LYS A 41 -7.77 20.34 -17.82
CA LYS A 41 -7.86 19.57 -16.59
C LYS A 41 -6.48 19.00 -16.32
N ASP A 42 -5.85 19.42 -15.22
CA ASP A 42 -4.61 18.82 -14.77
C ASP A 42 -4.95 17.49 -14.09
N GLU A 43 -4.93 16.41 -14.88
CA GLU A 43 -5.27 15.07 -14.41
C GLU A 43 -4.38 14.59 -13.27
N LYS A 44 -3.12 15.04 -13.21
CA LYS A 44 -2.17 14.70 -12.14
C LYS A 44 -2.58 15.41 -10.85
N LYS A 45 -2.85 16.71 -10.92
CA LYS A 45 -3.30 17.50 -9.77
C LYS A 45 -4.62 16.98 -9.21
N ASP A 46 -5.59 16.72 -10.07
CA ASP A 46 -6.89 16.18 -9.67
C ASP A 46 -6.79 14.80 -9.01
N SER A 47 -5.91 13.93 -9.52
CA SER A 47 -5.69 12.60 -8.96
C SER A 47 -4.96 12.68 -7.62
N TRP A 48 -3.98 13.59 -7.50
CA TRP A 48 -3.31 13.88 -6.25
C TRP A 48 -4.27 14.40 -5.19
N ASP A 49 -5.11 15.39 -5.53
CA ASP A 49 -6.04 16.01 -4.58
C ASP A 49 -7.06 15.00 -4.04
N ARG A 50 -7.57 14.10 -4.91
CA ARG A 50 -8.41 12.97 -4.47
C ARG A 50 -7.65 12.00 -3.56
N PHE A 51 -6.39 11.69 -3.88
CA PHE A 51 -5.57 10.76 -3.11
C PHE A 51 -5.26 11.31 -1.71
N VAL A 52 -4.85 12.58 -1.58
CA VAL A 52 -4.49 13.16 -0.27
C VAL A 52 -5.67 13.47 0.63
N GLN A 53 -6.90 13.34 0.12
CA GLN A 53 -8.14 13.44 0.90
C GLN A 53 -8.57 12.09 1.50
N ARG A 54 -7.93 10.98 1.11
CA ARG A 54 -8.26 9.64 1.64
C ARG A 54 -8.04 9.58 3.15
N GLU A 55 -8.90 8.84 3.84
CA GLU A 55 -8.90 8.75 5.30
C GLU A 55 -7.57 8.22 5.85
N TYR A 56 -7.04 7.13 5.31
CA TYR A 56 -5.75 6.57 5.76
C TYR A 56 -4.59 7.56 5.59
N VAL A 57 -4.58 8.39 4.53
CA VAL A 57 -3.55 9.42 4.34
C VAL A 57 -3.64 10.46 5.44
N ASN A 58 -4.85 10.95 5.71
CA ASN A 58 -5.05 11.96 6.75
C ASN A 58 -4.71 11.41 8.13
N GLN A 59 -5.10 10.18 8.47
CA GLN A 59 -4.73 9.56 9.76
C GLN A 59 -3.21 9.41 9.93
N ILE A 60 -2.47 9.01 8.88
CA ILE A 60 -1.01 8.92 8.94
C ILE A 60 -0.42 10.32 9.20
N LEU A 61 -0.87 11.33 8.44
CA LEU A 61 -0.38 12.70 8.57
C LEU A 61 -0.71 13.32 9.93
N ASP A 62 -1.90 13.05 10.47
CA ASP A 62 -2.31 13.50 11.80
C ASP A 62 -1.43 12.91 12.90
N VAL A 63 -1.02 11.64 12.75
CA VAL A 63 -0.06 11.02 13.68
C VAL A 63 1.33 11.63 13.54
N ILE A 64 1.81 11.88 12.31
CA ILE A 64 3.16 12.42 12.07
C ILE A 64 3.29 13.84 12.62
N PHE A 65 2.29 14.68 12.37
CA PHE A 65 2.33 16.13 12.59
C PHE A 65 1.47 16.62 13.76
N ASP A 66 0.94 15.71 14.60
CA ASP A 66 0.08 16.08 15.74
C ASP A 66 -1.15 16.91 15.33
N SER A 67 -1.74 16.57 14.18
CA SER A 67 -2.87 17.31 13.57
C SER A 67 -2.58 18.80 13.26
N ASP A 68 -1.30 19.19 13.17
CA ASP A 68 -0.88 20.54 12.76
C ASP A 68 -1.20 20.78 11.27
N LYS A 69 -2.28 21.53 11.02
CA LYS A 69 -2.84 21.73 9.68
C LYS A 69 -1.87 22.41 8.72
N GLU A 70 -1.05 23.35 9.19
CA GLU A 70 -0.11 24.07 8.34
C GLU A 70 1.03 23.15 7.91
N LYS A 71 1.61 22.36 8.84
CA LYS A 71 2.64 21.37 8.50
C LYS A 71 2.12 20.28 7.57
N ILE A 72 0.89 19.82 7.79
CA ILE A 72 0.25 18.82 6.92
C ILE A 72 0.09 19.38 5.50
N LYS A 73 -0.37 20.64 5.38
CA LYS A 73 -0.53 21.32 4.10
C LYS A 73 0.83 21.50 3.40
N GLU A 74 1.82 22.04 4.10
CA GLU A 74 3.18 22.23 3.60
C GLU A 74 3.79 20.90 3.12
N TYR A 75 3.64 19.83 3.91
CA TYR A 75 4.14 18.51 3.53
C TYR A 75 3.43 17.98 2.28
N LYS A 76 2.10 18.09 2.17
CA LYS A 76 1.36 17.68 0.96
C LYS A 76 1.81 18.47 -0.28
N GLU A 77 2.04 19.77 -0.15
CA GLU A 77 2.53 20.62 -1.24
C GLU A 77 3.96 20.24 -1.65
N ASN A 78 4.85 20.03 -0.68
CA ASN A 78 6.22 19.59 -0.93
C ASN A 78 6.24 18.23 -1.66
N GLN A 79 5.43 17.27 -1.23
CA GLN A 79 5.35 15.94 -1.84
C GLN A 79 4.79 15.99 -3.28
N PHE A 80 3.85 16.89 -3.57
CA PHE A 80 3.33 17.08 -4.92
C PHE A 80 4.37 17.70 -5.88
N ASN A 81 5.16 18.63 -5.36
CA ASN A 81 6.14 19.42 -6.13
C ASN A 81 7.55 18.80 -6.17
N ILE A 82 7.73 17.56 -5.70
CA ILE A 82 8.98 16.82 -5.81
C ILE A 82 9.47 16.82 -7.27
N ASN A 83 10.77 17.04 -7.47
CA ASN A 83 11.43 16.83 -8.75
C ASN A 83 11.40 15.34 -9.11
N GLU A 84 10.33 14.94 -9.79
CA GLU A 84 10.01 13.55 -10.06
C GLU A 84 11.10 12.84 -10.87
N LYS A 85 11.67 13.53 -11.87
CA LYS A 85 12.71 12.98 -12.73
C LYS A 85 13.98 12.65 -11.94
N GLU A 86 14.41 13.58 -11.10
CA GLU A 86 15.58 13.38 -10.24
C GLU A 86 15.34 12.28 -9.21
N LEU A 87 14.17 12.26 -8.58
CA LEU A 87 13.82 11.25 -7.59
C LEU A 87 13.78 9.84 -8.20
N LEU A 88 13.14 9.68 -9.37
CA LEU A 88 13.06 8.39 -10.06
C LEU A 88 14.45 7.90 -10.50
N ASN A 89 15.31 8.78 -11.03
CA ASN A 89 16.68 8.40 -11.39
C ASN A 89 17.51 7.97 -10.17
N ASN A 90 17.37 8.67 -9.04
CA ASN A 90 18.04 8.30 -7.80
C ASN A 90 17.51 6.96 -7.24
N LEU A 91 16.18 6.78 -7.25
CA LEU A 91 15.54 5.54 -6.83
C LEU A 91 15.99 4.35 -7.69
N ASP A 92 15.99 4.49 -9.00
CA ASP A 92 16.43 3.44 -9.92
C ASP A 92 17.87 3.04 -9.68
N LYS A 93 18.77 4.03 -9.60
CA LYS A 93 20.17 3.83 -9.26
C LYS A 93 20.31 3.10 -7.92
N TYR A 94 19.63 3.55 -6.87
CA TYR A 94 19.82 2.95 -5.55
C TYR A 94 19.19 1.57 -5.44
N LEU A 95 17.98 1.37 -5.98
CA LEU A 95 17.32 0.07 -6.04
C LEU A 95 18.15 -0.93 -6.83
N THR A 96 18.81 -0.51 -7.92
CA THR A 96 19.70 -1.39 -8.70
C THR A 96 20.81 -1.99 -7.85
N TYR A 97 21.39 -1.30 -6.86
CA TYR A 97 22.51 -1.87 -6.07
C TYR A 97 22.12 -2.35 -4.68
N ALA A 98 21.11 -1.74 -4.06
CA ALA A 98 20.72 -2.00 -2.67
C ALA A 98 19.42 -2.80 -2.54
N ASN A 99 18.86 -3.33 -3.64
CA ASN A 99 17.77 -4.31 -3.52
C ASN A 99 18.27 -5.65 -2.94
N ASN A 100 17.33 -6.41 -2.40
CA ASN A 100 17.62 -7.69 -1.73
C ASN A 100 18.13 -8.80 -2.68
N ILE A 101 18.06 -8.62 -4.00
CA ILE A 101 18.65 -9.55 -4.97
C ILE A 101 20.16 -9.32 -5.00
N ASN A 102 20.57 -8.06 -5.15
CA ASN A 102 21.97 -7.72 -5.35
C ASN A 102 22.78 -7.74 -4.06
N SER A 103 22.15 -7.46 -2.90
CA SER A 103 22.80 -7.64 -1.60
C SER A 103 23.22 -9.08 -1.31
N GLY A 104 22.55 -10.07 -1.94
CA GLY A 104 22.84 -11.50 -1.75
C GLY A 104 24.15 -11.97 -2.39
N TYR A 105 24.68 -11.24 -3.37
CA TYR A 105 25.95 -11.57 -4.02
C TYR A 105 27.18 -11.13 -3.20
N GLY A 106 26.98 -10.38 -2.11
CA GLY A 106 28.06 -9.87 -1.28
C GLY A 106 28.96 -8.87 -2.01
N SER A 107 30.16 -8.68 -1.48
CA SER A 107 31.21 -7.87 -2.10
C SER A 107 32.48 -8.71 -2.11
N ASP A 108 33.14 -8.82 -3.27
CA ASP A 108 34.48 -9.42 -3.40
C ASP A 108 35.58 -8.50 -2.82
N GLY A 109 35.23 -7.70 -1.80
CA GLY A 109 36.15 -6.78 -1.15
C GLY A 109 37.10 -7.56 -0.26
N ASP A 110 38.33 -7.75 -0.73
CA ASP A 110 39.35 -8.65 -0.16
C ASP A 110 39.97 -8.14 1.17
N SER A 111 39.35 -7.17 1.84
CA SER A 111 39.92 -6.50 3.01
C SER A 111 38.95 -6.48 4.18
N PHE A 112 39.42 -7.00 5.32
CA PHE A 112 38.72 -7.01 6.61
C PHE A 112 38.30 -5.62 7.13
N ASN A 113 38.83 -4.54 6.55
CA ASN A 113 38.54 -3.14 6.89
C ASN A 113 38.01 -2.32 5.70
N ASP A 114 37.70 -2.95 4.56
CA ASP A 114 37.08 -2.25 3.45
C ASP A 114 35.57 -2.25 3.65
N ASP A 115 35.00 -1.06 3.81
CA ASP A 115 33.55 -0.87 3.91
C ASP A 115 32.82 -1.31 2.62
N GLY A 116 33.54 -1.72 1.58
CA GLY A 116 33.03 -2.17 0.30
C GLY A 116 32.74 -1.01 -0.65
N PRO A 117 32.30 -1.30 -1.89
CA PRO A 117 31.98 -0.28 -2.88
C PRO A 117 30.96 0.73 -2.36
N TYR A 118 31.15 2.01 -2.71
CA TYR A 118 30.27 3.10 -2.29
C TYR A 118 28.74 2.80 -2.41
N PRO A 119 28.24 2.15 -3.49
CA PRO A 119 26.85 1.74 -3.58
C PRO A 119 26.38 0.81 -2.46
N VAL A 120 27.18 -0.20 -2.10
CA VAL A 120 26.85 -1.20 -1.06
C VAL A 120 26.71 -0.51 0.31
N ARG A 121 27.59 0.46 0.58
CA ARG A 121 27.61 1.21 1.84
C ARG A 121 26.44 2.19 2.01
N ASN A 122 26.15 2.95 0.95
CA ASN A 122 25.37 4.18 1.08
C ASN A 122 23.96 4.06 0.50
N PHE A 123 23.74 3.22 -0.52
CA PHE A 123 22.47 3.27 -1.25
C PHE A 123 21.31 2.71 -0.45
N ALA A 124 21.55 1.74 0.46
CA ALA A 124 20.52 1.27 1.38
C ALA A 124 20.05 2.39 2.33
N THR A 125 20.99 3.17 2.89
CA THR A 125 20.68 4.32 3.74
C THR A 125 19.95 5.41 2.95
N ASN A 126 20.37 5.68 1.72
CA ASN A 126 19.73 6.67 0.85
C ASN A 126 18.31 6.24 0.45
N LEU A 127 18.07 4.95 0.16
CA LEU A 127 16.74 4.41 -0.08
C LEU A 127 15.84 4.57 1.13
N ASN A 128 16.32 4.18 2.31
CA ASN A 128 15.57 4.35 3.55
C ASN A 128 15.22 5.82 3.78
N SER A 129 16.16 6.74 3.56
CA SER A 129 15.92 8.18 3.66
C SER A 129 14.82 8.64 2.68
N ILE A 130 14.91 8.23 1.41
CA ILE A 130 13.90 8.57 0.39
C ILE A 130 12.53 8.04 0.79
N PHE A 131 12.41 6.75 1.13
CA PHE A 131 11.11 6.17 1.46
C PHE A 131 10.55 6.70 2.77
N SER A 132 11.38 7.07 3.74
CA SER A 132 10.95 7.71 4.99
C SER A 132 10.48 9.15 4.77
N GLN A 133 11.21 9.94 3.98
CA GLN A 133 10.90 11.37 3.76
C GLN A 133 9.81 11.58 2.72
N ASN A 134 9.78 10.72 1.69
CA ASN A 134 8.89 10.82 0.53
C ASN A 134 7.87 9.68 0.46
N TRP A 135 7.45 9.16 1.62
CA TRP A 135 6.49 8.04 1.70
C TRP A 135 5.16 8.35 1.01
N LEU A 136 4.66 9.60 1.12
CA LEU A 136 3.37 9.98 0.56
C LEU A 136 3.42 10.00 -0.96
N TRP A 137 4.49 10.57 -1.52
CA TRP A 137 4.77 10.47 -2.95
C TRP A 137 4.95 9.01 -3.38
N THR A 138 5.65 8.19 -2.61
CA THR A 138 5.87 6.77 -2.93
C THR A 138 4.55 6.01 -2.99
N LEU A 139 3.67 6.23 -2.00
CA LEU A 139 2.35 5.62 -1.94
C LEU A 139 1.44 6.08 -3.09
N PHE A 140 1.54 7.36 -3.49
CA PHE A 140 0.81 7.86 -4.66
C PHE A 140 1.28 7.23 -5.97
N ASN A 141 2.58 6.92 -6.08
CA ASN A 141 3.23 6.46 -7.31
C ASN A 141 3.58 4.96 -7.30
N LEU A 142 2.83 4.12 -6.57
CA LEU A 142 3.10 2.68 -6.49
C LEU A 142 3.15 2.00 -7.87
N ASP A 143 2.41 2.50 -8.86
CA ASP A 143 2.36 1.98 -10.23
C ASP A 143 3.67 2.18 -11.02
N LYS A 144 4.59 2.97 -10.47
CA LYS A 144 5.91 3.25 -11.05
C LYS A 144 6.97 2.22 -10.71
N PHE A 145 6.68 1.31 -9.79
CA PHE A 145 7.65 0.32 -9.33
C PHE A 145 7.35 -1.07 -9.84
N ASN A 146 8.42 -1.82 -10.10
CA ASN A 146 8.33 -3.26 -10.31
C ASN A 146 8.78 -3.98 -9.02
N PHE A 147 8.09 -5.07 -8.72
CA PHE A 147 8.36 -5.89 -7.55
C PHE A 147 8.78 -7.28 -7.97
N VAL A 148 9.62 -7.92 -7.16
CA VAL A 148 10.14 -9.26 -7.40
C VAL A 148 9.90 -10.13 -6.18
N LEU A 149 9.50 -11.37 -6.42
CA LEU A 149 9.24 -12.35 -5.37
C LEU A 149 10.53 -12.59 -4.59
N HIS A 150 10.45 -12.39 -3.28
CA HIS A 150 11.55 -12.57 -2.35
C HIS A 150 11.15 -13.62 -1.31
N ASN A 151 11.81 -14.77 -1.37
CA ASN A 151 11.55 -15.85 -0.43
C ASN A 151 12.25 -15.55 0.89
N ILE A 152 11.48 -15.53 1.98
CA ILE A 152 12.02 -15.32 3.33
C ILE A 152 12.65 -16.65 3.76
N PHE A 153 13.98 -16.72 3.69
CA PHE A 153 14.71 -17.89 4.16
C PHE A 153 14.51 -18.08 5.66
N ASN A 154 13.98 -19.24 6.05
CA ASN A 154 13.84 -19.61 7.46
C ASN A 154 14.42 -21.01 7.65
N GLY A 155 15.65 -21.07 8.15
CA GLY A 155 16.37 -22.33 8.39
C GLY A 155 15.70 -23.27 9.40
N PHE A 156 14.72 -22.78 10.19
CA PHE A 156 13.89 -23.63 11.05
C PHE A 156 12.75 -24.33 10.29
N LYS A 157 12.38 -23.84 9.10
CA LYS A 157 11.34 -24.44 8.26
C LYS A 157 11.87 -25.52 7.34
N ALA A 158 13.10 -25.39 6.85
CA ALA A 158 13.68 -26.29 5.85
C ALA A 158 15.19 -26.04 5.67
N ASN A 159 15.88 -27.02 5.07
CA ASN A 159 17.26 -26.85 4.62
C ASN A 159 17.32 -25.96 3.36
N ALA A 160 18.54 -25.52 3.00
CA ALA A 160 18.73 -24.59 1.90
C ALA A 160 18.21 -25.11 0.55
N THR A 161 18.42 -26.39 0.25
CA THR A 161 17.96 -27.02 -1.00
C THR A 161 16.44 -26.95 -1.14
N ARG A 162 15.70 -27.37 -0.11
CA ARG A 162 14.24 -27.36 -0.15
C ARG A 162 13.66 -25.94 -0.18
N LEU A 163 14.34 -24.98 0.45
CA LEU A 163 13.97 -23.56 0.35
C LEU A 163 14.21 -23.00 -1.05
N GLY A 164 15.25 -23.47 -1.75
CA GLY A 164 15.49 -23.17 -3.16
C GLY A 164 14.40 -23.75 -4.07
N GLU A 165 14.03 -25.01 -3.87
CA GLU A 165 12.94 -25.65 -4.63
C GLU A 165 11.60 -24.94 -4.41
N GLU A 166 11.28 -24.57 -3.16
CA GLU A 166 10.07 -23.81 -2.83
C GLU A 166 10.10 -22.40 -3.47
N ALA A 167 11.26 -21.77 -3.50
CA ALA A 167 11.46 -20.48 -4.14
C ALA A 167 11.19 -20.54 -5.65
N GLU A 168 11.75 -21.52 -6.33
CA GLU A 168 11.53 -21.76 -7.77
C GLU A 168 10.06 -22.09 -8.05
N LYS A 169 9.47 -22.98 -7.24
CA LYS A 169 8.06 -23.33 -7.36
C LYS A 169 7.16 -22.10 -7.20
N ASN A 170 7.40 -21.26 -6.20
CA ASN A 170 6.59 -20.06 -5.99
C ASN A 170 6.74 -19.08 -7.16
N ALA A 171 7.95 -18.94 -7.73
CA ALA A 171 8.17 -18.10 -8.91
C ALA A 171 7.39 -18.60 -10.13
N VAL A 172 7.29 -19.91 -10.32
CA VAL A 172 6.47 -20.53 -11.38
C VAL A 172 4.97 -20.39 -11.10
N ASP A 173 4.54 -20.73 -9.89
CA ASP A 173 3.11 -20.82 -9.54
C ASP A 173 2.43 -19.45 -9.39
N PHE A 174 3.18 -18.41 -9.01
CA PHE A 174 2.64 -17.09 -8.64
C PHE A 174 3.27 -15.93 -9.41
N GLY A 175 4.25 -16.21 -10.26
CA GLY A 175 5.01 -15.23 -11.02
C GLY A 175 6.15 -14.62 -10.19
N LEU A 176 7.35 -14.60 -10.79
CA LEU A 176 8.54 -13.99 -10.20
C LEU A 176 8.40 -12.47 -10.07
N PHE A 177 7.85 -11.80 -11.08
CA PHE A 177 7.69 -10.35 -11.10
C PHE A 177 6.24 -9.95 -10.92
N ARG A 178 6.03 -8.81 -10.27
CA ARG A 178 4.70 -8.24 -10.08
C ARG A 178 4.72 -6.72 -10.20
N LYS A 179 3.63 -6.21 -10.76
CA LYS A 179 3.33 -4.79 -10.85
C LYS A 179 2.03 -4.49 -10.12
N ILE A 180 2.00 -3.37 -9.40
CA ILE A 180 0.78 -2.79 -8.84
C ILE A 180 0.23 -1.81 -9.88
N TYR A 181 -1.08 -1.82 -10.13
CA TYR A 181 -1.69 -0.96 -11.15
C TYR A 181 -2.43 0.24 -10.57
N SER A 182 -2.75 0.19 -9.27
CA SER A 182 -3.52 1.21 -8.58
C SER A 182 -2.93 1.54 -7.21
N ASN A 183 -2.98 2.82 -6.83
CA ASN A 183 -2.69 3.30 -5.49
C ASN A 183 -3.95 3.35 -4.59
N ASN A 184 -5.09 2.89 -5.10
CA ASN A 184 -6.32 2.80 -4.31
C ASN A 184 -6.19 1.72 -3.24
N ILE A 185 -6.61 2.08 -2.04
CA ILE A 185 -6.65 1.22 -0.87
C ILE A 185 -8.11 0.83 -0.60
N SER A 186 -8.38 -0.47 -0.59
CA SER A 186 -9.71 -1.05 -0.36
C SER A 186 -10.05 -1.17 1.12
N GLN A 187 -9.06 -1.51 1.94
CA GLN A 187 -9.17 -1.62 3.40
C GLN A 187 -7.89 -1.08 4.03
N PHE A 188 -7.99 -0.47 5.21
CA PHE A 188 -6.83 -0.12 6.01
C PHE A 188 -7.09 -0.38 7.49
N VAL A 189 -6.04 -0.70 8.23
CA VAL A 189 -6.10 -0.98 9.67
C VAL A 189 -4.92 -0.32 10.35
N LEU A 190 -5.17 0.30 11.49
CA LEU A 190 -4.16 0.94 12.34
C LEU A 190 -3.95 0.11 13.61
N GLU A 191 -2.74 -0.43 13.77
CA GLU A 191 -2.28 -0.97 15.05
C GLU A 191 -1.52 0.12 15.82
N LYS A 192 -1.88 0.32 17.09
CA LYS A 192 -1.14 1.18 18.02
C LYS A 192 -0.54 0.35 19.14
N ARG A 193 0.78 0.44 19.33
CA ARG A 193 1.51 -0.26 20.40
C ARG A 193 2.43 0.69 21.16
N LYS A 194 2.33 0.70 22.49
CA LYS A 194 3.29 1.42 23.34
C LYS A 194 4.50 0.52 23.60
N SER A 195 5.70 1.10 23.58
CA SER A 195 6.91 0.42 24.06
C SER A 195 6.74 0.08 25.54
N SER A 196 7.26 -1.09 25.95
CA SER A 196 7.37 -1.45 27.36
C SER A 196 8.36 -0.56 28.12
N TYR A 197 9.25 0.12 27.39
CA TYR A 197 10.29 0.99 27.92
C TYR A 197 10.14 2.40 27.33
N GLY A 198 9.83 3.38 28.19
CA GLY A 198 9.77 4.81 27.83
C GLY A 198 8.48 5.27 27.14
N GLU A 199 8.54 6.48 26.57
CA GLU A 199 7.40 7.17 25.94
C GLU A 199 7.21 6.86 24.45
N LEU A 200 7.96 5.87 23.92
CA LEU A 200 7.92 5.49 22.52
C LEU A 200 6.60 4.79 22.16
N VAL A 201 5.91 5.29 21.14
CA VAL A 201 4.68 4.71 20.60
C VAL A 201 4.89 4.33 19.15
N TYR A 202 4.55 3.09 18.81
CA TYR A 202 4.53 2.56 17.47
C TYR A 202 3.11 2.64 16.90
N TYR A 203 2.98 3.13 15.67
CA TYR A 203 1.76 3.08 14.87
C TYR A 203 2.05 2.33 13.59
N ASN A 204 1.44 1.16 13.38
CA ASN A 204 1.60 0.37 12.16
C ASN A 204 0.33 0.48 11.33
N PHE A 205 0.45 1.07 10.14
CA PHE A 205 -0.63 1.16 9.17
C PHE A 205 -0.50 0.01 8.18
N TYR A 206 -1.52 -0.84 8.15
CA TYR A 206 -1.68 -1.88 7.14
C TYR A 206 -2.65 -1.37 6.08
N LEU A 207 -2.24 -1.37 4.82
CA LEU A 207 -3.04 -0.91 3.69
C LEU A 207 -3.23 -2.05 2.70
N LEU A 208 -4.47 -2.43 2.42
CA LEU A 208 -4.81 -3.42 1.39
C LEU A 208 -5.16 -2.69 0.10
N THR A 209 -4.40 -2.91 -0.96
CA THR A 209 -4.71 -2.34 -2.28
C THR A 209 -5.94 -2.99 -2.91
N GLU A 210 -6.52 -2.35 -3.93
CA GLU A 210 -7.54 -2.98 -4.80
C GLU A 210 -7.00 -4.21 -5.57
N ASP A 211 -5.68 -4.30 -5.72
CA ASP A 211 -4.97 -5.45 -6.30
C ASP A 211 -4.62 -6.54 -5.25
N TRP A 212 -5.12 -6.42 -4.02
CA TRP A 212 -4.99 -7.42 -2.94
C TRP A 212 -3.55 -7.62 -2.47
N HIS A 213 -2.84 -6.49 -2.40
CA HIS A 213 -1.52 -6.38 -1.80
C HIS A 213 -1.61 -5.67 -0.46
N ILE A 214 -0.95 -6.24 0.55
CA ILE A 214 -0.79 -5.62 1.86
C ILE A 214 0.51 -4.83 1.83
N LEU A 215 0.41 -3.52 2.06
CA LEU A 215 1.50 -2.58 2.29
C LEU A 215 1.54 -2.23 3.78
N GLU A 216 2.73 -1.87 4.27
CA GLU A 216 2.95 -1.51 5.67
C GLU A 216 3.71 -0.18 5.78
N ILE A 217 3.19 0.73 6.61
CA ILE A 217 3.86 1.98 6.99
C ILE A 217 3.94 2.02 8.51
N ASN A 218 5.15 1.99 9.04
CA ASN A 218 5.40 1.97 10.48
C ASN A 218 5.88 3.35 10.93
N LEU A 219 5.25 3.89 11.96
CA LEU A 219 5.62 5.15 12.57
C LEU A 219 6.18 4.93 13.97
N GLU A 220 7.28 5.60 14.28
CA GLU A 220 7.87 5.64 15.61
C GLU A 220 7.75 7.05 16.16
N LYS A 221 6.93 7.20 17.21
CA LYS A 221 6.62 8.50 17.79
C LYS A 221 7.16 8.61 19.21
N THR A 222 7.90 9.69 19.46
CA THR A 222 8.34 10.07 20.82
C THR A 222 7.96 11.53 21.06
N PRO A 223 7.66 11.96 22.30
CA PRO A 223 7.16 13.32 22.56
C PRO A 223 8.13 14.45 22.17
N LYS A 224 9.44 14.17 22.09
CA LYS A 224 10.49 15.19 21.92
C LYS A 224 11.18 15.17 20.56
N LYS A 225 10.84 14.24 19.67
CA LYS A 225 11.49 14.09 18.35
C LYS A 225 10.44 14.00 17.25
N PRO A 226 10.77 14.45 16.03
CA PRO A 226 9.93 14.21 14.87
C PRO A 226 9.57 12.73 14.74
N THR A 227 8.34 12.44 14.35
CA THR A 227 7.89 11.07 14.08
C THR A 227 8.73 10.47 12.97
N VAL A 228 9.33 9.31 13.22
CA VAL A 228 10.09 8.58 12.20
C VAL A 228 9.12 7.73 11.40
N VAL A 229 9.11 7.91 10.07
CA VAL A 229 8.29 7.12 9.15
C VAL A 229 9.15 6.02 8.53
N LYS A 230 8.65 4.78 8.53
CA LYS A 230 9.27 3.62 7.86
C LYS A 230 8.27 3.03 6.89
N PHE A 231 8.34 3.46 5.63
CA PHE A 231 7.60 2.83 4.54
C PHE A 231 8.30 1.52 4.15
N LEU A 232 7.61 0.39 4.27
CA LEU A 232 8.22 -0.89 3.91
C LEU A 232 8.15 -1.07 2.39
N ALA A 233 9.31 -1.08 1.73
CA ALA A 233 9.44 -1.22 0.28
C ALA A 233 9.18 -2.66 -0.22
N TYR A 234 8.18 -3.33 0.35
CA TYR A 234 7.69 -4.62 -0.09
C TYR A 234 6.19 -4.72 0.11
N ILE A 235 5.58 -5.63 -0.64
CA ILE A 235 4.17 -5.98 -0.54
C ILE A 235 4.02 -7.45 -0.21
N ASN A 236 2.99 -7.77 0.58
CA ASN A 236 2.59 -9.15 0.84
C ASN A 236 1.30 -9.47 0.08
N THR A 237 1.17 -10.68 -0.44
CA THR A 237 -0.10 -11.18 -0.99
C THR A 237 -0.25 -12.65 -0.69
N TYR A 238 -1.47 -13.11 -0.42
CA TYR A 238 -1.69 -14.52 -0.12
C TYR A 238 -1.87 -15.34 -1.40
N PRO A 239 -1.36 -16.58 -1.45
CA PRO A 239 -1.48 -17.47 -2.60
C PRO A 239 -2.90 -17.54 -3.20
N LYS A 240 -3.95 -17.69 -2.38
CA LYS A 240 -5.33 -17.76 -2.89
C LYS A 240 -5.80 -16.47 -3.58
N LEU A 241 -5.38 -15.31 -3.09
CA LEU A 241 -5.75 -14.01 -3.65
C LEU A 241 -5.17 -13.80 -5.06
N THR A 242 -4.04 -14.45 -5.36
CA THR A 242 -3.42 -14.38 -6.67
C THR A 242 -4.17 -15.15 -7.75
N LYS A 243 -4.93 -16.19 -7.39
CA LYS A 243 -5.52 -17.16 -8.34
C LYS A 243 -7.03 -16.98 -8.54
N ASN A 244 -7.76 -16.50 -7.54
CA ASN A 244 -9.23 -16.51 -7.55
C ASN A 244 -9.81 -15.17 -7.09
N LYS A 245 -10.81 -14.66 -7.83
CA LYS A 245 -11.50 -13.42 -7.47
C LYS A 245 -12.40 -13.57 -6.25
N LEU A 246 -13.05 -14.72 -6.06
CA LEU A 246 -13.97 -14.96 -4.94
C LEU A 246 -13.25 -15.01 -3.58
N ASP A 247 -12.02 -15.56 -3.56
CA ASP A 247 -11.19 -15.59 -2.35
C ASP A 247 -10.78 -14.18 -1.88
N ARG A 248 -10.83 -13.20 -2.79
CA ARG A 248 -10.54 -11.80 -2.48
C ARG A 248 -11.69 -11.14 -1.72
N ASP A 249 -12.93 -11.40 -2.14
CA ASP A 249 -14.13 -10.78 -1.54
C ASP A 249 -14.32 -11.17 -0.06
N VAL A 250 -13.72 -12.29 0.38
CA VAL A 250 -13.75 -12.75 1.77
C VAL A 250 -12.49 -12.41 2.58
N PHE A 251 -11.51 -11.73 1.97
CA PHE A 251 -10.30 -11.31 2.67
C PHE A 251 -10.56 -10.04 3.49
N ILE A 252 -10.42 -10.16 4.82
CA ILE A 252 -10.62 -9.06 5.76
C ILE A 252 -9.26 -8.70 6.37
N LEU A 253 -8.79 -7.47 6.12
CA LEU A 253 -7.48 -7.02 6.57
C LEU A 253 -7.38 -6.97 8.10
N ASP A 254 -8.48 -6.64 8.79
CA ASP A 254 -8.53 -6.64 10.25
C ASP A 254 -8.27 -8.03 10.86
N GLU A 255 -8.81 -9.10 10.25
CA GLU A 255 -8.51 -10.48 10.68
C GLU A 255 -7.01 -10.79 10.55
N TYR A 256 -6.37 -10.35 9.46
CA TYR A 256 -4.93 -10.50 9.26
C TYR A 256 -4.14 -9.77 10.36
N VAL A 257 -4.46 -8.49 10.62
CA VAL A 257 -3.76 -7.68 11.62
C VAL A 257 -3.96 -8.24 13.02
N ASN A 258 -5.16 -8.69 13.37
CA ASN A 258 -5.42 -9.38 14.64
C ASN A 258 -4.58 -10.64 14.80
N ALA A 259 -4.37 -11.40 13.73
CA ALA A 259 -3.48 -12.56 13.73
C ALA A 259 -2.00 -12.16 13.93
N VAL A 260 -1.53 -11.07 13.29
CA VAL A 260 -0.18 -10.52 13.50
C VAL A 260 0.02 -10.11 14.96
N ILE A 261 -0.92 -9.33 15.51
CA ILE A 261 -0.90 -8.85 16.90
C ILE A 261 -0.86 -10.03 17.87
N SER A 262 -1.67 -11.07 17.62
CA SER A 262 -1.73 -12.27 18.46
C SER A 262 -0.37 -12.96 18.56
N VAL A 263 0.35 -13.10 17.44
CA VAL A 263 1.71 -13.68 17.43
C VAL A 263 2.74 -12.76 18.10
N SER A 264 2.59 -11.44 17.95
CA SER A 264 3.48 -10.48 18.65
C SER A 264 3.31 -10.52 20.17
N ARG A 265 2.12 -10.86 20.68
CA ARG A 265 1.85 -10.99 22.12
C ARG A 265 2.23 -12.35 22.66
N ASP A 266 1.96 -13.40 21.88
CA ASP A 266 2.28 -14.78 22.21
C ASP A 266 2.82 -15.49 20.96
N ARG A 267 4.13 -15.79 20.97
CA ARG A 267 4.81 -16.44 19.84
C ARG A 267 4.29 -17.84 19.54
N THR A 268 3.57 -18.47 20.49
CA THR A 268 2.94 -19.78 20.33
C THR A 268 1.51 -19.70 19.80
N SER A 269 0.96 -18.50 19.63
CA SER A 269 -0.41 -18.29 19.17
C SER A 269 -0.66 -18.97 17.82
N PRO A 270 -1.71 -19.80 17.70
CA PRO A 270 -2.04 -20.45 16.43
C PRO A 270 -2.75 -19.50 15.45
N ALA A 271 -3.04 -18.26 15.83
CA ALA A 271 -3.86 -17.33 15.06
C ALA A 271 -3.33 -17.13 13.64
N MET A 272 -2.03 -16.85 13.50
CA MET A 272 -1.40 -16.68 12.19
C MET A 272 -1.38 -17.97 11.36
N ASN A 273 -1.17 -19.13 12.00
CA ASN A 273 -1.19 -20.40 11.28
C ASN A 273 -2.61 -20.72 10.75
N LYS A 274 -3.64 -20.45 11.55
CA LYS A 274 -5.05 -20.59 11.12
C LYS A 274 -5.39 -19.64 9.99
N PHE A 275 -4.95 -18.38 10.08
CA PHE A 275 -5.16 -17.39 9.04
C PHE A 275 -4.45 -17.77 7.73
N ASN A 276 -3.17 -18.17 7.81
CA ASN A 276 -2.40 -18.67 6.69
C ASN A 276 -3.08 -19.86 6.00
N ALA A 277 -3.55 -20.85 6.78
CA ALA A 277 -4.26 -22.01 6.24
C ALA A 277 -5.53 -21.61 5.46
N LYS A 278 -6.29 -20.63 5.96
CA LYS A 278 -7.49 -20.08 5.28
C LYS A 278 -7.14 -19.53 3.88
N PHE A 279 -5.98 -18.87 3.74
CA PHE A 279 -5.58 -18.17 2.52
C PHE A 279 -4.48 -18.87 1.68
N GLY A 280 -4.29 -20.17 1.88
CA GLY A 280 -3.46 -21.01 1.01
C GLY A 280 -1.98 -21.05 1.38
N GLY A 281 -1.63 -20.73 2.62
CA GLY A 281 -0.26 -20.77 3.13
C GLY A 281 0.20 -19.43 3.68
N SER A 282 1.51 -19.28 3.87
CA SER A 282 2.10 -18.00 4.25
C SER A 282 2.01 -16.98 3.10
N PRO A 283 1.99 -15.68 3.41
CA PRO A 283 1.98 -14.65 2.38
C PRO A 283 3.27 -14.68 1.56
N LEU A 284 3.12 -14.47 0.25
CA LEU A 284 4.20 -14.23 -0.70
C LEU A 284 4.66 -12.79 -0.55
N ARG A 285 5.96 -12.58 -0.33
CA ARG A 285 6.56 -11.24 -0.25
C ARG A 285 7.16 -10.87 -1.59
N TYR A 286 6.76 -9.73 -2.11
CA TYR A 286 7.37 -9.11 -3.29
C TYR A 286 8.08 -7.82 -2.86
N VAL A 287 9.37 -7.71 -3.10
CA VAL A 287 10.19 -6.53 -2.75
C VAL A 287 10.29 -5.60 -3.94
N MET A 288 10.23 -4.30 -3.70
CA MET A 288 10.50 -3.29 -4.71
C MET A 288 11.96 -3.42 -5.15
N PHE A 289 12.21 -3.58 -6.44
CA PHE A 289 13.57 -3.85 -6.94
C PHE A 289 14.06 -2.89 -8.02
N GLU A 290 13.14 -2.21 -8.72
CA GLU A 290 13.49 -1.20 -9.72
C GLU A 290 12.33 -0.22 -9.96
N VAL A 291 12.67 0.92 -10.58
CA VAL A 291 11.68 1.81 -11.18
C VAL A 291 11.36 1.29 -12.57
N ASN A 292 10.07 1.24 -12.93
CA ASN A 292 9.66 0.77 -14.24
C ASN A 292 10.20 1.72 -15.33
N SER A 293 10.97 1.16 -16.26
CA SER A 293 11.72 1.89 -17.29
C SER A 293 10.88 2.85 -18.12
N LYS A 294 9.57 2.62 -18.27
CA LYS A 294 8.68 3.57 -18.99
C LYS A 294 8.57 4.94 -18.31
N TYR A 295 8.93 5.05 -17.04
CA TYR A 295 8.97 6.30 -16.28
C TYR A 295 10.39 6.86 -16.14
N LEU A 296 11.42 6.13 -16.57
CA LEU A 296 12.80 6.58 -16.62
C LEU A 296 13.07 7.18 -18.01
N ASN A 297 13.18 8.51 -18.08
CA ASN A 297 13.50 9.28 -19.29
C ASN A 297 12.61 9.00 -20.53
N LYS A 298 11.54 9.80 -20.62
CA LYS A 298 11.26 10.56 -21.84
C LYS A 298 11.87 11.95 -21.72
#